data_AF-A0A838CZK4-F1
#
_entry.id   AF-A0A838CZK4-F1
#
_cell.length_a   1.000
_cell.length_b   1.000
_cell.length_c   1.000
_cell.angle_alpha   90.00
_cell.angle_beta   90.00
_cell.angle_gamma   90.00
#
_symmetry.space_group_name_H-M   'P 1'
#
loop_
_entity.id
_entity.type
_entity.pdbx_description
1 polymer ?
#
loop_
_entity_poly.entity_id
_entity_poly.type
_entity_poly.pdbx_seq_one_letter_code
_entity_poly.pdbx_strand_id
1 'polypeptide(L)'
;HEIELPLVHVLRGMERAGVRLDTQRLAQIADRVRGEIHGLEQEVWELAGDQFVIGSPQQLGEILFVKLGLSKKRRGKTGFSTDARVLQAIRDEHPIIPKVERWRELNQLIKTYFDVLPQLCDAQGRIHTTFLQAVATTGRLASTDPNMQNVPIRTELGREIRGCFEAGPGCVLLSADYSQVELRVLAHIADEPVLKEVFERGEDVHTATASTVFDKAAEDLTPMDRSKAKMVNYGIVYGLSDFGLADRLNIPREEAKGFIDAYLERFDAVRAFMEVTIERAGEEGHVKTLWGRRRQIPELRARNWQVRKLGERLAVNTVIQGTAADIMKLALVSCDRALGDSGVRAVLTVHDEILFEGEPDAVQAARPAIERSMNEVWGDREPPLAVDLGVGRTWLEAK
;
A
#
# COMPACT_ATOMS: atom_id res chain seq x y z
N HIS A 1 22.03 13.39 9.37
CA HIS A 1 23.09 12.40 9.08
C HIS A 1 22.87 11.07 9.79
N GLU A 2 22.20 11.05 10.95
CA GLU A 2 22.00 9.84 11.75
C GLU A 2 21.04 8.80 11.15
N ILE A 3 20.17 9.22 10.22
CA ILE A 3 19.24 8.32 9.52
C ILE A 3 19.83 7.88 8.18
N GLU A 4 19.96 8.81 7.22
CA GLU A 4 20.18 8.46 5.83
C GLU A 4 21.54 7.82 5.54
N LEU A 5 22.62 8.26 6.19
CA LEU A 5 23.96 7.72 5.91
C LEU A 5 24.15 6.30 6.47
N PRO A 6 23.77 6.00 7.73
CA PRO A 6 23.77 4.63 8.22
C PRO A 6 22.86 3.72 7.40
N LEU A 7 21.69 4.22 6.99
CA LEU A 7 20.73 3.43 6.21
C LEU A 7 21.32 2.91 4.89
N VAL A 8 22.23 3.63 4.24
CA VAL A 8 22.91 3.14 3.01
C VAL A 8 23.57 1.78 3.23
N HIS A 9 24.18 1.56 4.41
CA HIS A 9 24.85 0.30 4.74
C HIS A 9 23.84 -0.83 4.90
N VAL A 10 22.73 -0.56 5.61
CA VAL A 10 21.63 -1.50 5.81
C VAL A 10 21.02 -1.89 4.47
N LEU A 11 20.65 -0.92 3.63
CA LEU A 11 20.06 -1.17 2.32
C LEU A 11 21.00 -1.99 1.45
N ARG A 12 22.29 -1.63 1.37
CA ARG A 12 23.27 -2.43 0.61
C ARG A 12 23.37 -3.87 1.13
N GLY A 13 23.25 -4.08 2.44
CA GLY A 13 23.18 -5.41 3.05
C GLY A 13 21.96 -6.19 2.56
N MET A 14 20.78 -5.56 2.60
CA MET A 14 19.52 -6.14 2.14
C MET A 14 19.55 -6.46 0.63
N GLU A 15 20.03 -5.54 -0.21
CA GLU A 15 20.15 -5.74 -1.66
C GLU A 15 21.07 -6.93 -1.98
N ARG A 16 22.20 -7.07 -1.28
CA ARG A 16 23.12 -8.21 -1.44
C ARG A 16 22.53 -9.52 -0.90
N ALA A 17 21.75 -9.44 0.18
CA ALA A 17 21.09 -10.61 0.73
C ALA A 17 20.02 -11.12 -0.22
N GLY A 18 19.18 -10.24 -0.78
CA GLY A 18 18.04 -10.60 -1.62
C GLY A 18 16.99 -11.44 -0.86
N VAL A 19 15.92 -11.85 -1.54
CA VAL A 19 14.90 -12.78 -1.02
C VAL A 19 14.77 -13.97 -1.95
N ARG A 20 14.65 -15.19 -1.41
CA ARG A 20 14.58 -16.40 -2.24
C ARG A 20 13.17 -16.57 -2.83
N LEU A 21 13.11 -17.05 -4.07
CA LEU A 21 11.89 -17.39 -4.79
C LEU A 21 11.86 -18.88 -5.10
N ASP A 22 10.75 -19.54 -4.73
CA ASP A 22 10.39 -20.88 -5.21
C ASP A 22 9.88 -20.77 -6.66
N THR A 23 10.80 -20.86 -7.61
CA THR A 23 10.51 -20.75 -9.04
C THR A 23 9.66 -21.93 -9.56
N GLN A 24 9.73 -23.08 -8.90
CA GLN A 24 8.95 -24.26 -9.28
C GLN A 24 7.48 -24.07 -8.90
N ARG A 25 7.20 -23.64 -7.67
CA ARG A 25 5.84 -23.30 -7.23
C ARG A 25 5.26 -22.16 -8.05
N LEU A 26 6.07 -21.13 -8.34
CA LEU A 26 5.63 -20.02 -9.17
C LEU A 26 5.25 -20.48 -10.59
N ALA A 27 6.00 -21.41 -11.20
CA ALA A 27 5.69 -21.98 -12.50
C ALA A 27 4.38 -22.79 -12.51
N GLN A 28 4.13 -23.60 -11.48
CA GLN A 28 2.88 -24.36 -11.34
C GLN A 28 1.65 -23.44 -11.27
N ILE A 29 1.76 -22.33 -10.52
CA ILE A 29 0.70 -21.33 -10.45
C ILE A 29 0.55 -20.64 -11.82
N ALA A 30 1.65 -20.29 -12.48
CA ALA A 30 1.63 -19.65 -13.79
C ALA A 30 0.89 -20.51 -14.84
N ASP A 31 1.11 -21.82 -14.86
CA ASP A 31 0.45 -22.72 -15.81
C ASP A 31 -1.07 -22.79 -15.58
N ARG A 32 -1.51 -22.83 -14.31
CA ARG A 32 -2.95 -22.74 -13.97
C ARG A 32 -3.55 -21.41 -14.44
N VAL A 33 -2.85 -20.30 -14.19
CA VAL A 33 -3.29 -18.96 -14.59
C VAL A 33 -3.36 -18.81 -16.12
N ARG A 34 -2.38 -19.35 -16.86
CA ARG A 34 -2.41 -19.35 -18.34
C ARG A 34 -3.61 -20.14 -18.88
N GLY A 35 -3.96 -21.25 -18.25
CA GLY A 35 -5.18 -22.01 -18.57
C GLY A 35 -6.46 -21.17 -18.38
N GLU A 36 -6.58 -20.46 -17.26
CA GLU A 36 -7.72 -19.56 -16.98
C GLU A 36 -7.79 -18.40 -17.99
N ILE A 37 -6.63 -17.80 -18.34
CA ILE A 37 -6.54 -16.76 -19.37
C ILE A 37 -7.09 -17.28 -20.70
N HIS A 38 -6.69 -18.48 -21.13
CA HIS A 38 -7.14 -19.04 -22.39
C HIS A 38 -8.67 -19.28 -22.41
N GLY A 39 -9.23 -19.78 -21.30
CA GLY A 39 -10.68 -19.92 -21.16
C GLY A 39 -11.42 -18.58 -21.26
N LEU A 40 -10.91 -17.56 -20.56
CA LEU A 40 -11.47 -16.21 -20.61
C LEU A 40 -11.39 -15.58 -22.01
N GLU A 41 -10.33 -15.85 -22.77
CA GLU A 41 -10.20 -15.38 -24.15
C GLU A 41 -11.33 -15.92 -25.04
N GLN A 42 -11.61 -17.23 -24.96
CA GLN A 42 -12.69 -17.85 -25.71
C GLN A 42 -14.05 -17.26 -25.32
N GLU A 43 -14.33 -17.16 -24.03
CA GLU A 43 -15.60 -16.59 -23.54
C GLU A 43 -15.77 -15.13 -23.97
N VAL A 44 -14.70 -14.32 -23.96
CA VAL A 44 -14.74 -12.93 -24.42
C VAL A 44 -15.03 -12.86 -25.92
N TRP A 45 -14.41 -13.70 -26.73
CA TRP A 45 -14.65 -13.73 -28.18
C TRP A 45 -16.05 -14.24 -28.53
N GLU A 46 -16.57 -15.23 -27.82
CA GLU A 46 -17.94 -15.72 -27.96
C GLU A 46 -18.95 -14.60 -27.64
N LEU A 47 -18.78 -13.92 -26.50
CA LEU A 47 -19.63 -12.81 -26.09
C LEU A 47 -19.51 -11.58 -27.01
N ALA A 48 -18.34 -11.36 -27.61
CA ALA A 48 -18.13 -10.31 -28.60
C ALA A 48 -18.66 -10.68 -29.99
N GLY A 49 -18.83 -11.98 -30.28
CA GLY A 49 -19.12 -12.51 -31.61
C GLY A 49 -18.05 -12.18 -32.65
N ASP A 50 -16.81 -11.97 -32.23
CA ASP A 50 -15.64 -11.73 -33.10
C ASP A 50 -14.33 -11.95 -32.33
N GLN A 51 -13.26 -12.27 -33.05
CA GLN A 51 -11.92 -12.38 -32.48
C GLN A 51 -11.17 -11.06 -32.61
N PHE A 52 -10.56 -10.64 -31.51
CA PHE A 52 -9.79 -9.40 -31.44
C PHE A 52 -8.74 -9.49 -30.32
N VAL A 53 -7.79 -8.56 -30.35
CA VAL A 53 -6.77 -8.44 -29.31
C VAL A 53 -7.37 -7.75 -28.09
N ILE A 54 -7.75 -8.55 -27.08
CA ILE A 54 -8.38 -8.07 -25.83
C ILE A 54 -7.51 -7.01 -25.12
N GLY A 55 -6.18 -7.16 -25.22
CA GLY A 55 -5.21 -6.22 -24.67
C GLY A 55 -5.13 -4.87 -25.40
N SER A 56 -5.74 -4.73 -26.58
CA SER A 56 -5.76 -3.47 -27.35
C SER A 56 -6.95 -2.60 -26.89
N PRO A 57 -6.71 -1.45 -26.25
CA PRO A 57 -7.80 -0.58 -25.78
C PRO A 57 -8.69 -0.09 -26.92
N GLN A 58 -8.13 0.08 -28.12
CA GLN A 58 -8.86 0.51 -29.31
C GLN A 58 -9.83 -0.57 -29.78
N GLN A 59 -9.34 -1.80 -30.02
CA GLN A 59 -10.20 -2.90 -30.50
C GLN A 59 -11.27 -3.25 -29.45
N LEU A 60 -10.88 -3.35 -28.18
CA LEU A 60 -11.84 -3.57 -27.10
C LEU A 60 -12.87 -2.44 -27.03
N GLY A 61 -12.44 -1.18 -27.16
CA GLY A 61 -13.35 -0.04 -27.16
C GLY A 61 -14.36 -0.07 -28.32
N GLU A 62 -13.93 -0.48 -29.52
CA GLU A 62 -14.82 -0.68 -30.66
C GLU A 62 -15.84 -1.78 -30.40
N ILE A 63 -15.41 -2.94 -29.87
CA ILE A 63 -16.33 -4.03 -29.50
C ILE A 63 -17.35 -3.57 -28.46
N LEU A 64 -16.89 -3.02 -27.33
CA LEU A 64 -17.77 -2.63 -26.22
C LEU A 64 -18.74 -1.53 -26.61
N PHE A 65 -18.28 -0.50 -27.31
CA PHE A 65 -19.05 0.73 -27.48
C PHE A 65 -19.65 0.92 -28.86
N VAL A 66 -19.13 0.27 -29.89
CA VAL A 66 -19.71 0.34 -31.25
C VAL A 66 -20.54 -0.90 -31.51
N LYS A 67 -19.96 -2.10 -31.35
CA LYS A 67 -20.65 -3.36 -31.67
C LYS A 67 -21.71 -3.73 -30.63
N LEU A 68 -21.35 -3.74 -29.34
CA LEU A 68 -22.26 -4.10 -28.24
C LEU A 68 -23.09 -2.91 -27.74
N GLY A 69 -22.72 -1.69 -28.12
CA GLY A 69 -23.54 -0.50 -27.87
C GLY A 69 -23.61 -0.04 -26.41
N LEU A 70 -22.68 -0.42 -25.53
CA LEU A 70 -22.73 -0.10 -24.09
C LEU A 70 -22.75 1.41 -23.80
N SER A 71 -23.44 1.80 -22.73
CA SER A 71 -24.02 3.14 -22.57
C SER A 71 -23.00 4.22 -22.16
N LYS A 72 -22.13 3.94 -21.18
CA LYS A 72 -21.22 4.95 -20.60
C LYS A 72 -19.87 4.98 -21.33
N LYS A 73 -19.83 5.78 -22.41
CA LYS A 73 -18.64 5.96 -23.24
C LYS A 73 -17.85 7.19 -22.78
N ARG A 74 -16.58 7.00 -22.43
CA ARG A 74 -15.63 8.11 -22.26
C ARG A 74 -14.62 8.09 -23.39
N ARG A 75 -14.39 9.23 -24.05
CA ARG A 75 -13.35 9.35 -25.09
C ARG A 75 -12.11 10.07 -24.54
N GLY A 76 -10.95 9.47 -24.79
CA GLY A 76 -9.64 10.08 -24.58
C GLY A 76 -9.03 10.55 -25.91
N LYS A 77 -7.73 10.89 -25.89
CA LYS A 77 -7.00 11.33 -27.09
C LYS A 77 -6.90 10.26 -28.18
N THR A 78 -6.93 8.98 -27.81
CA THR A 78 -6.67 7.83 -28.69
C THR A 78 -7.90 6.98 -29.00
N GLY A 79 -9.10 7.37 -28.55
CA GLY A 79 -10.33 6.60 -28.76
C GLY A 79 -11.18 6.46 -27.49
N PHE A 80 -12.00 5.41 -27.44
CA PHE A 80 -12.77 5.10 -26.23
C PHE A 80 -11.84 4.63 -25.10
N SER A 81 -12.02 5.17 -23.91
CA SER A 81 -11.36 4.65 -22.71
C SER A 81 -12.03 3.34 -22.32
N THR A 82 -11.20 2.35 -22.05
CA THR A 82 -11.61 1.09 -21.43
C THR A 82 -10.93 0.94 -20.08
N ASP A 83 -10.57 2.04 -19.40
CA ASP A 83 -9.96 1.97 -18.06
C ASP A 83 -10.89 1.29 -17.03
N ALA A 84 -10.33 0.86 -15.90
CA ALA A 84 -11.09 0.16 -14.87
C ALA A 84 -12.32 0.93 -14.40
N ARG A 85 -12.27 2.27 -14.38
CA ARG A 85 -13.38 3.12 -13.93
C ARG A 85 -14.53 3.11 -14.94
N VAL A 86 -14.21 3.14 -16.24
CA VAL A 86 -15.21 3.02 -17.30
C VAL A 86 -15.83 1.63 -17.30
N LEU A 87 -15.03 0.57 -17.19
CA LEU A 87 -15.52 -0.81 -17.14
C LEU A 87 -16.43 -1.03 -15.92
N GLN A 88 -16.03 -0.57 -14.75
CA GLN A 88 -16.84 -0.67 -13.54
C GLN A 88 -18.20 0.03 -13.68
N ALA A 89 -18.25 1.17 -14.37
CA ALA A 89 -19.50 1.91 -14.56
C ALA A 89 -20.52 1.21 -15.47
N ILE A 90 -20.06 0.29 -16.33
CA ILE A 90 -20.87 -0.50 -17.28
C ILE A 90 -20.87 -1.99 -16.94
N ARG A 91 -20.38 -2.36 -15.75
CA ARG A 91 -20.13 -3.76 -15.37
C ARG A 91 -21.37 -4.64 -15.47
N ASP A 92 -22.52 -4.09 -15.11
CA ASP A 92 -23.80 -4.79 -15.10
C ASP A 92 -24.54 -4.72 -16.46
N GLU A 93 -24.01 -3.99 -17.44
CA GLU A 93 -24.64 -3.87 -18.76
C GLU A 93 -24.38 -5.10 -19.65
N HIS A 94 -23.26 -5.83 -19.45
CA HIS A 94 -22.94 -7.00 -20.26
C HIS A 94 -21.97 -7.97 -19.57
N PRO A 95 -22.19 -9.30 -19.69
CA PRO A 95 -21.33 -10.32 -19.06
C PRO A 95 -19.87 -10.32 -19.55
N ILE A 96 -19.57 -9.68 -20.69
CA ILE A 96 -18.20 -9.56 -21.22
C ILE A 96 -17.30 -8.74 -20.29
N ILE A 97 -17.87 -7.78 -19.55
CA ILE A 97 -17.09 -6.82 -18.76
C ILE A 97 -16.32 -7.51 -17.61
N PRO A 98 -16.96 -8.28 -16.71
CA PRO A 98 -16.22 -8.98 -15.66
C PRO A 98 -15.20 -9.97 -16.20
N LYS A 99 -15.44 -10.57 -17.38
CA LYS A 99 -14.48 -11.48 -18.04
C LYS A 99 -13.24 -10.74 -18.53
N VAL A 100 -13.41 -9.57 -19.15
CA VAL A 100 -12.31 -8.69 -19.56
C VAL A 100 -11.54 -8.15 -18.36
N GLU A 101 -12.22 -7.73 -17.29
CA GLU A 101 -11.58 -7.29 -16.05
C GLU A 101 -10.68 -8.39 -15.46
N ARG A 102 -11.22 -9.61 -15.37
CA ARG A 102 -10.47 -10.77 -14.87
C ARG A 102 -9.29 -11.13 -15.79
N TRP A 103 -9.51 -11.17 -17.11
CA TRP A 103 -8.43 -11.43 -18.07
C TRP A 103 -7.29 -10.40 -17.93
N ARG A 104 -7.62 -9.12 -17.74
CA ARG A 104 -6.61 -8.06 -17.54
C ARG A 104 -5.85 -8.22 -16.23
N GLU A 105 -6.54 -8.55 -15.15
CA GLU A 105 -5.92 -8.84 -13.85
C GLU A 105 -4.87 -9.95 -14.01
N LEU A 106 -5.27 -11.11 -14.56
CA LEU A 106 -4.38 -12.25 -14.74
C LEU A 106 -3.23 -11.97 -15.68
N ASN A 107 -3.50 -11.35 -16.84
CA ASN A 107 -2.47 -11.03 -17.82
C ASN A 107 -1.45 -10.02 -17.27
N GLN A 108 -1.89 -9.08 -16.42
CA GLN A 108 -0.97 -8.19 -15.72
C GLN A 108 -0.09 -8.97 -14.73
N LEU A 109 -0.64 -9.92 -13.98
CA LEU A 109 0.14 -10.75 -13.06
C LEU A 109 1.18 -11.60 -13.81
N ILE A 110 0.82 -12.16 -14.96
CA ILE A 110 1.75 -12.88 -15.85
C ILE A 110 2.94 -12.00 -16.24
N LYS A 111 2.64 -10.84 -16.82
CA LYS A 111 3.67 -9.93 -17.34
C LYS A 111 4.51 -9.25 -16.28
N THR A 112 4.00 -9.13 -15.05
CA THR A 112 4.70 -8.41 -13.97
C THR A 112 5.46 -9.37 -13.07
N TYR A 113 4.92 -10.56 -12.81
CA TYR A 113 5.45 -11.46 -11.78
C TYR A 113 5.87 -12.81 -12.37
N PHE A 114 4.95 -13.55 -12.97
CA PHE A 114 5.20 -14.95 -13.34
C PHE A 114 6.30 -15.10 -14.40
N ASP A 115 6.31 -14.26 -15.44
CA ASP A 115 7.30 -14.38 -16.51
C ASP A 115 8.62 -13.66 -16.14
N VAL A 116 8.55 -12.63 -15.30
CA VAL A 116 9.68 -11.72 -15.03
C VAL A 116 10.53 -12.19 -13.86
N LEU A 117 9.93 -12.51 -12.71
CA LEU A 117 10.69 -12.77 -11.49
C LEU A 117 11.66 -13.97 -11.59
N PRO A 118 11.31 -15.10 -12.25
CA PRO A 118 12.25 -16.20 -12.43
C PRO A 118 13.50 -15.79 -13.21
N GLN A 119 13.38 -14.85 -14.15
CA GLN A 119 14.51 -14.38 -14.97
C GLN A 119 15.45 -13.45 -14.21
N LEU A 120 14.98 -12.90 -13.07
CA LEU A 120 15.74 -11.98 -12.22
C LEU A 120 16.38 -12.67 -11.01
N CYS A 121 16.22 -13.99 -10.89
CA CYS A 121 16.85 -14.77 -9.84
C CYS A 121 18.34 -14.99 -10.11
N ASP A 122 19.15 -14.92 -9.06
CA ASP A 122 20.54 -15.38 -9.10
C ASP A 122 20.65 -16.92 -9.15
N ALA A 123 21.89 -17.43 -9.14
CA ALA A 123 22.16 -18.87 -9.15
C ALA A 123 21.64 -19.62 -7.91
N GLN A 124 21.31 -18.91 -6.83
CA GLN A 124 20.76 -19.44 -5.58
C GLN A 124 19.23 -19.27 -5.51
N GLY A 125 18.60 -18.76 -6.57
CA GLY A 125 17.17 -18.50 -6.63
C GLY A 125 16.74 -17.25 -5.87
N ARG A 126 17.63 -16.28 -5.68
CA ARG A 126 17.36 -15.04 -4.93
C ARG A 126 17.16 -13.85 -5.85
N ILE A 127 16.19 -13.02 -5.47
CA ILE A 127 15.85 -11.77 -6.13
C ILE A 127 16.50 -10.63 -5.36
N HIS A 128 17.23 -9.79 -6.08
CA HIS A 128 17.97 -8.65 -5.55
C HIS A 128 17.34 -7.35 -6.06
N THR A 129 16.39 -6.81 -5.32
CA THR A 129 15.86 -5.47 -5.64
C THR A 129 16.89 -4.39 -5.32
N THR A 130 16.78 -3.24 -6.00
CA THR A 130 17.47 -2.00 -5.62
C THR A 130 16.52 -1.08 -4.85
N PHE A 131 16.93 -0.62 -3.67
CA PHE A 131 16.19 0.36 -2.88
C PHE A 131 16.59 1.79 -3.23
N LEU A 132 15.65 2.54 -3.78
CA LEU A 132 15.83 3.93 -4.15
C LEU A 132 15.56 4.84 -2.95
N GLN A 133 16.63 5.30 -2.30
CA GLN A 133 16.56 6.11 -1.08
C GLN A 133 16.18 7.59 -1.33
N ALA A 134 16.47 8.12 -2.52
CA ALA A 134 16.38 9.55 -2.84
C ALA A 134 15.38 9.89 -3.97
N VAL A 135 14.28 9.12 -4.09
CA VAL A 135 13.28 9.30 -5.17
C VAL A 135 11.93 9.82 -4.66
N ALA A 136 11.39 9.27 -3.57
CA ALA A 136 10.08 9.70 -3.10
C ALA A 136 10.12 11.07 -2.42
N THR A 137 9.19 11.96 -2.77
CA THR A 137 9.09 13.32 -2.21
C THR A 137 8.74 13.36 -0.72
N THR A 138 8.19 12.27 -0.19
CA THR A 138 7.87 12.11 1.24
C THR A 138 9.00 11.43 2.02
N GLY A 139 10.06 10.96 1.36
CA GLY A 139 11.19 10.28 2.02
C GLY A 139 11.03 8.78 2.17
N ARG A 140 9.93 8.18 1.70
CA ARG A 140 9.79 6.72 1.57
C ARG A 140 10.89 6.13 0.68
N LEU A 141 11.24 4.87 0.96
CA LEU A 141 12.00 4.05 0.03
C LEU A 141 11.09 3.63 -1.12
N ALA A 142 11.64 3.58 -2.33
CA ALA A 142 11.04 2.86 -3.45
C ALA A 142 11.91 1.64 -3.79
N SER A 143 11.36 0.68 -4.53
CA SER A 143 12.06 -0.53 -4.96
C SER A 143 11.95 -0.68 -6.48
N THR A 144 13.05 -1.03 -7.12
CA THR A 144 13.14 -1.28 -8.57
C THR A 144 13.98 -2.53 -8.87
N ASP A 145 13.84 -3.04 -10.07
CA ASP A 145 14.66 -4.11 -10.65
C ASP A 145 14.83 -5.38 -9.79
N PRO A 146 13.73 -6.06 -9.40
CA PRO A 146 12.31 -5.73 -9.61
C PRO A 146 11.72 -4.92 -8.45
N ASN A 147 10.54 -4.33 -8.66
CA ASN A 147 9.80 -3.67 -7.58
C ASN A 147 9.14 -4.71 -6.66
N MET A 148 9.74 -4.90 -5.49
CA MET A 148 9.31 -5.85 -4.46
C MET A 148 8.31 -5.27 -3.46
N GLN A 149 8.07 -3.95 -3.48
CA GLN A 149 7.10 -3.30 -2.59
C GLN A 149 5.65 -3.50 -3.05
N ASN A 150 5.44 -3.86 -4.31
CA ASN A 150 4.10 -4.02 -4.91
C ASN A 150 3.65 -5.48 -5.05
N VAL A 151 4.40 -6.44 -4.51
CA VAL A 151 4.03 -7.86 -4.56
C VAL A 151 2.63 -8.05 -3.98
N PRO A 152 1.69 -8.63 -4.76
CA PRO A 152 0.28 -8.66 -4.39
C PRO A 152 0.02 -9.51 -3.13
N ILE A 153 -1.05 -9.19 -2.41
CA ILE A 153 -1.47 -9.90 -1.19
C ILE A 153 -2.99 -9.92 -0.98
N ARG A 154 -3.75 -9.04 -1.66
CA ARG A 154 -5.18 -8.85 -1.39
C ARG A 154 -6.09 -9.92 -1.97
N THR A 155 -5.70 -10.51 -3.11
CA THR A 155 -6.46 -11.57 -3.78
C THR A 155 -5.88 -12.93 -3.44
N GLU A 156 -6.66 -14.00 -3.56
CA GLU A 156 -6.19 -15.37 -3.34
C GLU A 156 -4.95 -15.67 -4.18
N LEU A 157 -5.00 -15.38 -5.48
CA LEU A 157 -3.86 -15.53 -6.37
C LEU A 157 -2.66 -14.65 -5.96
N GLY A 158 -2.92 -13.44 -5.46
CA GLY A 158 -1.88 -12.58 -4.89
C GLY A 158 -1.19 -13.21 -3.68
N ARG A 159 -1.97 -13.83 -2.78
CA ARG A 159 -1.43 -14.59 -1.64
C ARG A 159 -0.59 -15.76 -2.10
N GLU A 160 -1.05 -16.51 -3.11
CA GLU A 160 -0.28 -17.62 -3.70
C GLU A 160 1.08 -17.13 -4.27
N ILE A 161 1.10 -16.01 -4.98
CA ILE A 161 2.36 -15.38 -5.45
C ILE A 161 3.25 -15.01 -4.27
N ARG A 162 2.71 -14.36 -3.23
CA ARG A 162 3.49 -14.01 -2.03
C ARG A 162 4.02 -15.26 -1.30
N GLY A 163 3.28 -16.36 -1.34
CA GLY A 163 3.69 -17.67 -0.82
C GLY A 163 4.78 -18.38 -1.63
N CYS A 164 5.26 -17.80 -2.73
CA CYS A 164 6.43 -18.28 -3.46
C CYS A 164 7.74 -17.65 -2.95
N PHE A 165 7.68 -16.57 -2.18
CA PHE A 165 8.89 -16.00 -1.55
C PHE A 165 9.17 -16.75 -0.25
N GLU A 166 10.35 -17.32 -0.12
CA GLU A 166 10.70 -18.23 0.97
C GLU A 166 12.05 -17.92 1.61
N ALA A 167 12.29 -18.52 2.77
CA ALA A 167 13.59 -18.52 3.41
C ALA A 167 14.61 -19.35 2.62
N GLY A 168 15.89 -19.01 2.76
CA GLY A 168 17.00 -19.87 2.37
C GLY A 168 16.95 -21.24 3.06
N PRO A 169 17.64 -22.26 2.51
CA PRO A 169 17.70 -23.59 3.12
C PRO A 169 18.14 -23.54 4.59
N GLY A 170 17.38 -24.18 5.49
CA GLY A 170 17.66 -24.20 6.92
C GLY A 170 17.22 -22.95 7.69
N CYS A 171 16.73 -21.91 7.00
CA CYS A 171 16.28 -20.66 7.61
C CYS A 171 14.76 -20.58 7.71
N VAL A 172 14.29 -19.57 8.44
CA VAL A 172 12.90 -19.08 8.45
C VAL A 172 12.87 -17.58 8.17
N LEU A 173 11.71 -17.09 7.77
CA LEU A 173 11.42 -15.67 7.65
C LEU A 173 10.71 -15.18 8.91
N LEU A 174 11.02 -13.94 9.31
CA LEU A 174 10.26 -13.19 10.31
C LEU A 174 9.77 -11.90 9.68
N SER A 175 8.45 -11.71 9.68
CA SER A 175 7.82 -10.44 9.30
C SER A 175 7.62 -9.59 10.54
N ALA A 176 7.99 -8.32 10.46
CA ALA A 176 7.70 -7.32 11.48
C ALA A 176 6.99 -6.14 10.82
N ASP A 177 5.69 -5.99 11.09
CA ASP A 177 4.81 -5.01 10.45
C ASP A 177 4.29 -4.02 11.50
N TYR A 178 4.43 -2.71 11.28
CA TYR A 178 3.86 -1.76 12.22
C TYR A 178 2.33 -1.74 12.18
N SER A 179 1.69 -1.93 13.32
CA SER A 179 0.24 -1.78 13.43
C SER A 179 -0.16 -0.30 13.36
N GLN A 180 -0.72 0.09 12.21
CA GLN A 180 -1.38 1.39 11.99
C GLN A 180 -0.45 2.60 12.25
N VAL A 181 0.83 2.51 11.86
CA VAL A 181 1.84 3.55 12.16
C VAL A 181 1.43 4.96 11.75
N GLU A 182 0.80 5.13 10.59
CA GLU A 182 0.38 6.47 10.14
C GLU A 182 -0.75 7.06 10.98
N LEU A 183 -1.64 6.23 11.54
CA LEU A 183 -2.69 6.70 12.45
C LEU A 183 -2.13 7.02 13.83
N ARG A 184 -1.14 6.27 14.32
CA ARG A 184 -0.40 6.60 15.55
C ARG A 184 0.36 7.91 15.40
N VAL A 185 1.02 8.12 14.27
CA VAL A 185 1.67 9.38 13.90
C VAL A 185 0.65 10.52 13.83
N LEU A 186 -0.51 10.31 13.20
CA LEU A 186 -1.56 11.33 13.16
C LEU A 186 -2.04 11.68 14.57
N ALA A 187 -2.35 10.69 15.41
CA ALA A 187 -2.80 10.89 16.79
C ALA A 187 -1.79 11.72 17.60
N HIS A 188 -0.49 11.48 17.39
CA HIS A 188 0.56 12.24 18.04
C HIS A 188 0.69 13.67 17.51
N ILE A 189 0.81 13.85 16.19
CA ILE A 189 1.09 15.15 15.57
C ILE A 189 -0.12 16.10 15.70
N ALA A 190 -1.33 15.56 15.59
CA ALA A 190 -2.54 16.32 15.78
C ALA A 190 -2.88 16.52 17.27
N ASP A 191 -2.17 15.84 18.18
CA ASP A 191 -2.51 15.78 19.60
C ASP A 191 -3.98 15.41 19.84
N GLU A 192 -4.46 14.37 19.13
CA GLU A 192 -5.87 14.00 19.11
C GLU A 192 -6.22 13.04 20.26
N PRO A 193 -6.93 13.50 21.32
CA PRO A 193 -7.19 12.71 22.51
C PRO A 193 -8.04 11.47 22.21
N VAL A 194 -9.00 11.56 21.29
CA VAL A 194 -9.89 10.42 20.98
C VAL A 194 -9.09 9.30 20.32
N LEU A 195 -8.18 9.63 19.41
CA LEU A 195 -7.33 8.63 18.77
C LEU A 195 -6.33 8.02 19.78
N LYS A 196 -5.74 8.83 20.64
CA LYS A 196 -4.83 8.36 21.70
C LYS A 196 -5.52 7.36 22.62
N GLU A 197 -6.72 7.68 23.09
CA GLU A 197 -7.51 6.80 23.96
C GLU A 197 -7.85 5.47 23.27
N VAL A 198 -8.24 5.50 21.98
CA VAL A 198 -8.51 4.27 21.20
C VAL A 198 -7.27 3.37 21.15
N PHE A 199 -6.09 3.93 20.93
CA PHE A 199 -4.84 3.17 20.92
C PHE A 199 -4.44 2.66 22.32
N GLU A 200 -4.67 3.44 23.37
CA GLU A 200 -4.42 3.02 24.77
C GLU A 200 -5.29 1.83 25.17
N ARG A 201 -6.54 1.79 24.73
CA ARG A 201 -7.46 0.67 24.97
C ARG A 201 -7.19 -0.55 24.08
N GLY A 202 -6.23 -0.47 23.16
CA GLY A 202 -5.93 -1.55 22.20
C GLY A 202 -7.06 -1.80 21.21
N GLU A 203 -7.94 -0.82 21.01
CA GLU A 203 -9.06 -0.91 20.08
C GLU A 203 -8.59 -0.69 18.64
N ASP A 204 -9.25 -1.37 17.68
CA ASP A 204 -9.02 -1.09 16.26
C ASP A 204 -9.67 0.25 15.89
N VAL A 205 -8.83 1.24 15.56
CA VAL A 205 -9.27 2.56 15.10
C VAL A 205 -10.25 2.46 13.93
N HIS A 206 -10.07 1.51 13.02
CA HIS A 206 -11.00 1.36 11.90
C HIS A 206 -12.40 0.97 12.37
N THR A 207 -12.50 0.10 13.36
CA THR A 207 -13.76 -0.31 13.97
C THR A 207 -14.38 0.84 14.76
N ALA A 208 -13.59 1.57 15.55
CA ALA A 208 -14.06 2.73 16.30
C ALA A 208 -14.61 3.83 15.36
N THR A 209 -13.85 4.17 14.30
CA THR A 209 -14.28 5.11 13.27
C THR A 209 -15.52 4.61 12.53
N ALA A 210 -15.60 3.32 12.19
CA ALA A 210 -16.76 2.76 11.50
C ALA A 210 -18.03 2.94 12.32
N SER A 211 -18.00 2.63 13.62
CA SER A 211 -19.15 2.78 14.50
C SER A 211 -19.65 4.23 14.53
N THR A 212 -18.73 5.21 14.57
CA THR A 212 -19.09 6.64 14.55
C THR A 212 -19.58 7.09 13.17
N VAL A 213 -18.89 6.74 12.08
CA VAL A 213 -19.19 7.23 10.73
C VAL A 213 -20.48 6.61 10.18
N PHE A 214 -20.77 5.35 10.53
CA PHE A 214 -21.98 4.66 10.08
C PHE A 214 -23.13 4.69 11.08
N ASP A 215 -22.94 5.30 12.25
CA ASP A 215 -23.91 5.31 13.36
C ASP A 215 -24.43 3.89 13.68
N LYS A 216 -23.50 2.95 13.86
CA LYS A 216 -23.76 1.52 14.14
C LYS A 216 -22.99 1.08 15.37
N ALA A 217 -23.55 0.16 16.15
CA ALA A 217 -22.79 -0.52 17.20
C ALA A 217 -21.68 -1.38 16.56
N ALA A 218 -20.57 -1.57 17.28
CA ALA A 218 -19.41 -2.31 16.76
C ALA A 218 -19.74 -3.77 16.35
N GLU A 219 -20.75 -4.34 17.01
CA GLU A 219 -21.29 -5.68 16.78
C GLU A 219 -22.10 -5.78 15.48
N ASP A 220 -22.71 -4.67 15.05
CA ASP A 220 -23.53 -4.58 13.84
C ASP A 220 -22.71 -4.21 12.59
N LEU A 221 -21.40 -3.97 12.75
CA LEU A 221 -20.52 -3.63 11.65
C LEU A 221 -20.23 -4.85 10.78
N THR A 222 -20.60 -4.77 9.51
CA THR A 222 -20.24 -5.78 8.52
C THR A 222 -18.76 -5.66 8.13
N PRO A 223 -18.14 -6.72 7.57
CA PRO A 223 -16.80 -6.63 6.98
C PRO A 223 -16.69 -5.54 5.89
N MET A 224 -17.78 -5.28 5.18
CA MET A 224 -17.88 -4.20 4.20
C MET A 224 -17.82 -2.82 4.86
N ASP A 225 -18.55 -2.62 5.96
CA ASP A 225 -18.52 -1.36 6.73
C ASP A 225 -17.09 -1.09 7.23
N ARG A 226 -16.40 -2.10 7.77
CA ARG A 226 -14.99 -1.98 8.21
C ARG A 226 -14.06 -1.61 7.06
N SER A 227 -14.24 -2.23 5.88
CA SER A 227 -13.48 -1.89 4.67
C SER A 227 -13.69 -0.45 4.22
N LYS A 228 -14.94 0.03 4.25
CA LYS A 228 -15.28 1.44 3.95
C LYS A 228 -14.66 2.39 4.98
N ALA A 229 -14.77 2.11 6.28
CA ALA A 229 -14.16 2.92 7.33
C ALA A 229 -12.63 2.98 7.22
N LYS A 230 -11.99 1.88 6.82
CA LYS A 230 -10.56 1.87 6.50
C LYS A 230 -10.25 2.86 5.36
N MET A 231 -11.03 2.82 4.28
CA MET A 231 -10.87 3.77 3.17
C MET A 231 -11.14 5.23 3.56
N VAL A 232 -12.08 5.47 4.49
CA VAL A 232 -12.35 6.81 5.06
C VAL A 232 -11.16 7.28 5.90
N ASN A 233 -10.70 6.46 6.86
CA ASN A 233 -9.55 6.75 7.73
C ASN A 233 -8.30 7.14 6.93
N TYR A 234 -7.82 6.24 6.07
CA TYR A 234 -6.69 6.53 5.20
C TYR A 234 -7.01 7.67 4.23
N GLY A 235 -8.28 7.77 3.81
CA GLY A 235 -8.71 8.82 2.92
C GLY A 235 -8.48 10.21 3.51
N ILE A 236 -8.91 10.40 4.75
CA ILE A 236 -8.84 11.68 5.46
C ILE A 236 -7.41 11.98 5.90
N VAL A 237 -6.64 10.98 6.36
CA VAL A 237 -5.18 11.08 6.60
C VAL A 237 -4.45 11.63 5.36
N TYR A 238 -4.92 11.28 4.16
CA TYR A 238 -4.33 11.72 2.89
C TYR A 238 -5.03 12.94 2.26
N GLY A 239 -5.93 13.58 3.00
CA GLY A 239 -6.67 14.76 2.57
C GLY A 239 -7.59 14.50 1.38
N LEU A 240 -8.07 13.28 1.14
CA LEU A 240 -8.98 12.99 0.04
C LEU A 240 -10.21 13.90 0.11
N SER A 241 -10.57 14.46 -1.04
CA SER A 241 -11.82 15.22 -1.18
C SER A 241 -13.02 14.28 -1.15
N ASP A 242 -14.19 14.83 -0.81
CA ASP A 242 -15.50 14.21 -0.98
C ASP A 242 -15.65 13.47 -2.33
N PHE A 243 -15.22 14.09 -3.43
CA PHE A 243 -15.23 13.48 -4.77
C PHE A 243 -14.35 12.22 -4.87
N GLY A 244 -13.15 12.25 -4.29
CA GLY A 244 -12.22 11.12 -4.36
C GLY A 244 -12.63 9.98 -3.44
N LEU A 245 -13.25 10.30 -2.30
CA LEU A 245 -13.84 9.30 -1.40
C LEU A 245 -15.08 8.67 -2.04
N ALA A 246 -15.98 9.47 -2.62
CA ALA A 246 -17.17 9.00 -3.33
C ALA A 246 -16.82 8.02 -4.45
N ASP A 247 -15.78 8.33 -5.22
CA ASP A 247 -15.30 7.48 -6.31
C ASP A 247 -14.74 6.14 -5.80
N ARG A 248 -13.94 6.16 -4.74
CA ARG A 248 -13.37 4.93 -4.15
C ARG A 248 -14.42 4.03 -3.52
N LEU A 249 -15.40 4.63 -2.84
CA LEU A 249 -16.47 3.91 -2.17
C LEU A 249 -17.63 3.55 -3.11
N ASN A 250 -17.63 4.11 -4.32
CA ASN A 250 -18.74 4.01 -5.27
C ASN A 250 -20.09 4.42 -4.64
N ILE A 251 -20.09 5.58 -3.97
CA ILE A 251 -21.26 6.17 -3.29
C ILE A 251 -21.55 7.58 -3.81
N PRO A 252 -22.74 8.15 -3.58
CA PRO A 252 -23.02 9.56 -3.86
C PRO A 252 -22.04 10.49 -3.15
N ARG A 253 -21.69 11.61 -3.82
CA ARG A 253 -20.77 12.62 -3.27
C ARG A 253 -21.24 13.20 -1.93
N GLU A 254 -22.55 13.36 -1.77
CA GLU A 254 -23.17 13.88 -0.55
C GLU A 254 -22.95 12.93 0.63
N GLU A 255 -23.10 11.62 0.41
CA GLU A 255 -22.82 10.59 1.42
C GLU A 255 -21.33 10.59 1.81
N ALA A 256 -20.42 10.67 0.81
CA ALA A 256 -18.99 10.77 1.07
C ALA A 256 -18.62 12.04 1.86
N LYS A 257 -19.27 13.17 1.58
CA LYS A 257 -19.11 14.40 2.35
C LYS A 257 -19.57 14.21 3.79
N GLY A 258 -20.73 13.60 4.01
CA GLY A 258 -21.23 13.28 5.35
C GLY A 258 -20.24 12.46 6.17
N PHE A 259 -19.59 11.46 5.57
CA PHE A 259 -18.56 10.66 6.25
C PHE A 259 -17.32 11.48 6.64
N ILE A 260 -16.88 12.41 5.78
CA ILE A 260 -15.75 13.29 6.09
C ILE A 260 -16.11 14.26 7.21
N ASP A 261 -17.30 14.86 7.14
CA ASP A 261 -17.76 15.83 8.13
C ASP A 261 -17.90 15.16 9.51
N ALA A 262 -18.56 14.00 9.60
CA ALA A 262 -18.70 13.23 10.84
C ALA A 262 -17.35 12.81 11.44
N TYR A 263 -16.38 12.43 10.60
CA TYR A 263 -15.04 12.12 11.06
C TYR A 263 -14.34 13.34 11.67
N LEU A 264 -14.33 14.47 10.95
CA LEU A 264 -13.66 15.69 11.40
C LEU A 264 -14.40 16.38 12.57
N GLU A 265 -15.68 16.08 12.80
CA GLU A 265 -16.40 16.45 14.02
C GLU A 265 -16.00 15.59 15.21
N ARG A 266 -15.73 14.30 15.00
CA ARG A 266 -15.26 13.39 16.04
C ARG A 266 -13.80 13.66 16.44
N PHE A 267 -12.96 14.02 15.48
CA PHE A 267 -11.52 14.22 15.63
C PHE A 267 -11.15 15.69 15.35
N ASP A 268 -11.58 16.59 16.23
CA ASP A 268 -11.46 18.03 16.01
C ASP A 268 -9.99 18.52 16.01
N ALA A 269 -9.11 17.86 16.78
CA ALA A 269 -7.70 18.19 16.78
C ALA A 269 -7.02 17.81 15.44
N VAL A 270 -7.50 16.75 14.78
CA VAL A 270 -7.09 16.41 13.41
C VAL A 270 -7.48 17.51 12.42
N ARG A 271 -8.71 18.05 12.52
CA ARG A 271 -9.15 19.18 11.69
C ARG A 271 -8.24 20.40 11.89
N ALA A 272 -8.00 20.78 13.15
CA ALA A 272 -7.13 21.90 13.48
C ALA A 272 -5.70 21.70 12.95
N PHE A 273 -5.14 20.50 13.10
CA PHE A 273 -3.84 20.15 12.54
C PHE A 273 -3.78 20.33 11.02
N MET A 274 -4.80 19.90 10.29
CA MET A 274 -4.85 20.04 8.83
C MET A 274 -4.84 21.51 8.42
N GLU A 275 -5.67 22.34 9.06
CA GLU A 275 -5.79 23.77 8.76
C GLU A 275 -4.48 24.52 9.04
N VAL A 276 -3.90 24.31 10.24
CA VAL A 276 -2.63 24.92 10.64
C VAL A 276 -1.48 24.49 9.71
N THR A 277 -1.44 23.21 9.34
CA THR A 277 -0.40 22.69 8.43
C THR A 277 -0.49 23.35 7.06
N ILE A 278 -1.71 23.51 6.53
CA ILE A 278 -1.94 24.14 5.22
C ILE A 278 -1.57 25.62 5.25
N GLU A 279 -2.02 26.35 6.27
CA GLU A 279 -1.72 27.78 6.45
C GLU A 279 -0.21 28.01 6.51
N ARG A 280 0.46 27.30 7.41
CA ARG A 280 1.91 27.37 7.58
C ARG A 280 2.66 26.99 6.30
N ALA A 281 2.20 25.96 5.58
CA ALA A 281 2.80 25.59 4.30
C ALA A 281 2.62 26.67 3.22
N GLY A 282 1.52 27.43 3.26
CA GLY A 282 1.27 28.56 2.38
C GLY A 282 2.26 29.70 2.62
N GLU A 283 2.54 30.00 3.89
CA GLU A 283 3.51 31.02 4.31
C GLU A 283 4.96 30.60 4.04
N GLU A 284 5.35 29.43 4.54
CA GLU A 284 6.73 28.94 4.49
C GLU A 284 7.10 28.31 3.12
N GLY A 285 6.11 27.97 2.29
CA GLY A 285 6.28 27.30 0.99
C GLY A 285 6.64 25.81 1.07
N HIS A 286 6.70 25.23 2.27
CA HIS A 286 7.09 23.84 2.48
C HIS A 286 6.50 23.29 3.78
N VAL A 287 6.55 21.96 3.95
CA VAL A 287 6.23 21.26 5.21
C VAL A 287 7.43 20.45 5.69
N LYS A 288 7.42 20.05 6.97
CA LYS A 288 8.44 19.22 7.59
C LYS A 288 7.84 18.02 8.34
N THR A 289 8.53 16.89 8.35
CA THR A 289 8.25 15.75 9.24
C THR A 289 8.72 16.03 10.66
N LEU A 290 8.41 15.15 11.63
CA LEU A 290 8.92 15.27 13.01
C LEU A 290 10.46 15.26 13.09
N TRP A 291 11.13 14.57 12.17
CA TRP A 291 12.60 14.58 12.06
C TRP A 291 13.13 15.68 11.13
N GLY A 292 12.29 16.62 10.74
CA GLY A 292 12.68 17.82 10.01
C GLY A 292 12.90 17.62 8.51
N ARG A 293 12.54 16.45 7.94
CA ARG A 293 12.59 16.24 6.48
C ARG A 293 11.64 17.21 5.81
N ARG A 294 12.16 18.00 4.88
CA ARG A 294 11.42 19.09 4.20
C ARG A 294 10.92 18.66 2.83
N ARG A 295 9.67 19.02 2.50
CA ARG A 295 9.12 18.96 1.14
C ARG A 295 8.57 20.32 0.74
N GLN A 296 9.04 20.84 -0.40
CA GLN A 296 8.48 22.05 -1.02
C GLN A 296 7.08 21.79 -1.57
N ILE A 297 6.17 22.73 -1.39
CA ILE A 297 4.78 22.65 -1.88
C ILE A 297 4.47 23.86 -2.77
N PRO A 298 5.10 23.99 -3.95
CA PRO A 298 4.85 25.11 -4.86
C PRO A 298 3.40 25.18 -5.34
N GLU A 299 2.67 24.07 -5.30
CA GLU A 299 1.27 23.96 -5.70
C GLU A 299 0.35 24.92 -4.94
N LEU A 300 0.66 25.24 -3.68
CA LEU A 300 -0.12 26.18 -2.86
C LEU A 300 -0.13 27.60 -3.44
N ARG A 301 0.89 27.97 -4.21
CA ARG A 301 0.98 29.29 -4.87
C ARG A 301 0.31 29.33 -6.25
N ALA A 302 -0.22 28.20 -6.73
CA ALA A 302 -0.82 28.14 -8.05
C ALA A 302 -2.09 29.00 -8.16
N ARG A 303 -2.31 29.64 -9.31
CA ARG A 303 -3.59 30.34 -9.58
C ARG A 303 -4.75 29.36 -9.77
N ASN A 304 -4.45 28.17 -10.30
CA ASN A 304 -5.44 27.13 -10.52
C ASN A 304 -5.89 26.51 -9.19
N TRP A 305 -7.20 26.55 -8.92
CA TRP A 305 -7.79 26.04 -7.68
C TRP A 305 -7.56 24.54 -7.46
N GLN A 306 -7.66 23.72 -8.51
CA GLN A 306 -7.44 22.27 -8.41
C GLN A 306 -5.99 21.94 -8.04
N VAL A 307 -5.04 22.71 -8.58
CA VAL A 307 -3.61 22.58 -8.24
C VAL A 307 -3.37 23.01 -6.79
N ARG A 308 -3.95 24.12 -6.32
CA ARG A 308 -3.85 24.51 -4.90
C ARG A 308 -4.40 23.44 -3.97
N LYS A 309 -5.59 22.89 -4.27
CA LYS A 309 -6.17 21.79 -3.48
C LYS A 309 -5.32 20.54 -3.49
N LEU A 310 -4.59 20.26 -4.58
CA LEU A 310 -3.56 19.22 -4.56
C LEU A 310 -2.44 19.57 -3.57
N GLY A 311 -1.93 20.81 -3.60
CA GLY A 311 -0.93 21.29 -2.66
C GLY A 311 -1.33 21.12 -1.19
N GLU A 312 -2.57 21.46 -0.84
CA GLU A 312 -3.11 21.26 0.52
C GLU A 312 -3.03 19.80 0.95
N ARG A 313 -3.46 18.87 0.09
CA ARG A 313 -3.38 17.42 0.37
C ARG A 313 -1.94 16.95 0.52
N LEU A 314 -1.05 17.41 -0.36
CA LEU A 314 0.35 17.05 -0.32
C LEU A 314 1.02 17.56 0.96
N ALA A 315 0.66 18.75 1.43
CA ALA A 315 1.19 19.33 2.67
C ALA A 315 0.86 18.43 3.87
N VAL A 316 -0.42 18.13 4.09
CA VAL A 316 -0.89 17.28 5.21
C VAL A 316 -0.30 15.86 5.11
N ASN A 317 -0.45 15.21 3.95
CA ASN A 317 0.02 13.84 3.75
C ASN A 317 1.52 13.70 4.00
N THR A 318 2.32 14.69 3.60
CA THR A 318 3.78 14.60 3.75
C THR A 318 4.22 14.57 5.20
N VAL A 319 3.56 15.33 6.07
CA VAL A 319 3.91 15.37 7.50
C VAL A 319 3.70 13.98 8.11
N ILE A 320 2.58 13.33 7.80
CA ILE A 320 2.23 12.01 8.35
C ILE A 320 3.07 10.91 7.69
N GLN A 321 2.97 10.78 6.37
CA GLN A 321 3.63 9.71 5.62
C GLN A 321 5.16 9.81 5.69
N GLY A 322 5.69 11.03 5.66
CA GLY A 322 7.13 11.24 5.76
C GLY A 322 7.65 10.94 7.17
N THR A 323 6.87 11.25 8.21
CA THR A 323 7.23 10.84 9.58
C THR A 323 7.21 9.32 9.72
N ALA A 324 6.21 8.63 9.18
CA ALA A 324 6.19 7.16 9.14
C ALA A 324 7.38 6.58 8.35
N ALA A 325 7.79 7.22 7.25
CA ALA A 325 9.00 6.85 6.52
C ALA A 325 10.27 7.06 7.36
N ASP A 326 10.36 8.15 8.12
CA ASP A 326 11.49 8.41 9.01
C ASP A 326 11.57 7.36 10.14
N ILE A 327 10.43 6.99 10.73
CA ILE A 327 10.30 5.88 11.71
C ILE A 327 10.83 4.58 11.10
N MET A 328 10.35 4.21 9.91
CA MET A 328 10.76 2.97 9.25
C MET A 328 12.28 2.93 8.99
N LYS A 329 12.86 4.05 8.55
CA LYS A 329 14.30 4.17 8.31
C LYS A 329 15.11 4.07 9.60
N LEU A 330 14.66 4.72 10.67
CA LEU A 330 15.27 4.61 11.99
C LEU A 330 15.21 3.18 12.51
N ALA A 331 14.08 2.49 12.33
CA ALA A 331 13.88 1.12 12.73
C ALA A 331 14.81 0.16 11.98
N LEU A 332 14.98 0.33 10.66
CA LEU A 332 15.97 -0.44 9.89
C LEU A 332 17.38 -0.29 10.46
N VAL A 333 17.81 0.95 10.76
CA VAL A 333 19.13 1.22 11.35
C VAL A 333 19.24 0.68 12.77
N SER A 334 18.17 0.77 13.57
CA SER A 334 18.11 0.28 14.95
C SER A 334 18.21 -1.24 15.00
N CYS A 335 17.42 -1.94 14.17
CA CYS A 335 17.43 -3.39 14.07
C CYS A 335 18.78 -3.90 13.57
N ASP A 336 19.37 -3.28 12.53
CA ASP A 336 20.70 -3.68 12.03
C ASP A 336 21.77 -3.64 13.14
N ARG A 337 21.79 -2.57 13.94
CA ARG A 337 22.70 -2.44 15.08
C ARG A 337 22.43 -3.47 16.18
N ALA A 338 21.16 -3.71 16.50
CA ALA A 338 20.78 -4.64 17.57
C ALA A 338 21.03 -6.10 17.20
N LEU A 339 20.89 -6.44 15.91
CA LEU A 339 21.10 -7.80 15.42
C LEU A 339 22.58 -8.15 15.31
N GLY A 340 23.46 -7.22 14.92
CA GLY A 340 24.91 -7.45 14.83
C GLY A 340 25.25 -8.78 14.15
N ASP A 341 26.02 -9.63 14.84
CA ASP A 341 26.44 -10.97 14.36
C ASP A 341 25.47 -12.10 14.75
N SER A 342 24.21 -11.81 15.05
CA SER A 342 23.20 -12.81 15.47
C SER A 342 22.89 -13.89 14.42
N GLY A 343 23.34 -13.71 13.18
CA GLY A 343 22.97 -14.58 12.05
C GLY A 343 21.59 -14.28 11.46
N VAL A 344 20.89 -13.27 11.97
CA VAL A 344 19.61 -12.77 11.43
C VAL A 344 19.88 -11.49 10.64
N ARG A 345 19.31 -11.37 9.45
CA ARG A 345 19.47 -10.20 8.58
C ARG A 345 18.15 -9.73 8.00
N ALA A 346 17.99 -8.42 7.81
CA ALA A 346 16.90 -7.89 7.01
C ALA A 346 17.13 -8.24 5.52
N VAL A 347 16.09 -8.69 4.84
CA VAL A 347 16.13 -9.09 3.41
C VAL A 347 15.23 -8.23 2.53
N LEU A 348 14.15 -7.68 3.10
CA LEU A 348 13.21 -6.86 2.36
C LEU A 348 12.54 -5.85 3.29
N THR A 349 12.14 -4.70 2.75
CA THR A 349 11.24 -3.77 3.44
C THR A 349 10.14 -3.31 2.50
N VAL A 350 8.90 -3.36 2.98
CA VAL A 350 7.71 -3.00 2.21
C VAL A 350 6.86 -2.06 3.04
N HIS A 351 6.93 -0.77 2.69
CA HIS A 351 6.21 0.29 3.41
C HIS A 351 6.59 0.36 4.89
N ASP A 352 5.78 -0.22 5.75
CA ASP A 352 5.86 -0.29 7.21
C ASP A 352 6.27 -1.69 7.74
N GLU A 353 6.63 -2.60 6.83
CA GLU A 353 7.04 -3.97 7.11
C GLU A 353 8.55 -4.17 6.86
N ILE A 354 9.24 -4.90 7.76
CA ILE A 354 10.57 -5.47 7.53
C ILE A 354 10.46 -6.99 7.53
N LEU A 355 11.05 -7.62 6.52
CA LEU A 355 11.23 -9.06 6.45
C LEU A 355 12.67 -9.42 6.81
N PHE A 356 12.84 -10.27 7.80
CA PHE A 356 14.12 -10.82 8.25
C PHE A 356 14.25 -12.29 7.88
N GLU A 357 15.49 -12.77 7.74
CA GLU A 357 15.82 -14.15 7.44
C GLU A 357 16.98 -14.61 8.35
N GLY A 358 16.88 -15.83 8.88
CA GLY A 358 17.94 -16.46 9.69
C GLY A 358 17.56 -17.87 10.12
N GLU A 359 18.47 -18.57 10.80
CA GLU A 359 18.18 -19.87 11.40
C GLU A 359 17.05 -19.77 12.44
N PRO A 360 16.20 -20.80 12.61
CA PRO A 360 15.04 -20.75 13.51
C PRO A 360 15.37 -20.26 14.93
N ASP A 361 16.40 -20.82 15.55
CA ASP A 361 16.78 -20.48 16.93
C ASP A 361 17.31 -19.05 17.04
N ALA A 362 18.07 -18.61 16.03
CA ALA A 362 18.57 -17.23 15.94
C ALA A 362 17.43 -16.22 15.77
N VAL A 363 16.45 -16.53 14.91
CA VAL A 363 15.25 -15.70 14.70
C VAL A 363 14.41 -15.62 15.97
N GLN A 364 14.23 -16.72 16.69
CA GLN A 364 13.52 -16.71 17.98
C GLN A 364 14.24 -15.88 19.03
N ALA A 365 15.57 -15.99 19.13
CA ALA A 365 16.37 -15.17 20.05
C ALA A 365 16.35 -13.67 19.69
N ALA A 366 16.28 -13.34 18.40
CA ALA A 366 16.28 -11.97 17.90
C ALA A 366 14.93 -11.24 18.04
N ARG A 367 13.81 -11.96 18.18
CA ARG A 367 12.45 -11.39 18.26
C ARG A 367 12.31 -10.20 19.23
N PRO A 368 12.71 -10.31 20.51
CA PRO A 368 12.56 -9.20 21.46
C PRO A 368 13.45 -8.00 21.12
N ALA A 369 14.59 -8.22 20.48
CA ALA A 369 15.47 -7.15 20.04
C ALA A 369 14.86 -6.40 18.85
N ILE A 370 14.30 -7.11 17.87
CA ILE A 370 13.60 -6.52 16.71
C ILE A 370 12.41 -5.68 17.16
N GLU A 371 11.52 -6.25 17.99
CA GLU A 371 10.34 -5.55 18.51
C GLU A 371 10.73 -4.27 19.25
N ARG A 372 11.72 -4.36 20.14
CA ARG A 372 12.23 -3.22 20.90
C ARG A 372 12.84 -2.16 19.97
N SER A 373 13.72 -2.57 19.07
CA SER A 373 14.38 -1.68 18.11
C SER A 373 13.39 -0.92 17.23
N MET A 374 12.27 -1.54 16.86
CA MET A 374 11.20 -0.90 16.10
C MET A 374 10.33 0.02 16.95
N ASN A 375 10.11 -0.27 18.23
CA ASN A 375 9.27 0.58 19.10
C ASN A 375 10.04 1.79 19.66
N GLU A 376 11.29 1.60 20.10
CA GLU A 376 12.08 2.63 20.80
C GLU A 376 12.45 3.84 19.93
N VAL A 377 12.44 3.71 18.59
CA VAL A 377 12.69 4.86 17.69
C VAL A 377 11.63 5.95 17.84
N TRP A 378 10.47 5.62 18.41
CA TRP A 378 9.41 6.57 18.70
C TRP A 378 9.67 7.42 19.94
N GLY A 379 10.58 6.98 20.84
CA GLY A 379 10.83 7.61 22.13
C GLY A 379 9.58 7.67 23.01
N ASP A 380 9.43 8.75 23.77
CA ASP A 380 8.34 8.93 24.74
C ASP A 380 7.04 9.47 24.11
N ARG A 381 6.85 9.28 22.80
CA ARG A 381 5.70 9.83 22.06
C ARG A 381 4.48 8.92 22.22
N GLU A 382 3.33 9.55 22.40
CA GLU A 382 2.04 8.87 22.53
C GLU A 382 1.19 9.04 21.27
N PRO A 383 0.46 7.99 20.84
CA PRO A 383 0.44 6.63 21.41
C PRO A 383 1.73 5.84 21.09
N PRO A 384 2.10 4.82 21.88
CA PRO A 384 3.27 3.99 21.60
C PRO A 384 3.13 3.30 20.24
N LEU A 385 4.24 2.97 19.57
CA LEU A 385 4.20 2.10 18.41
C LEU A 385 3.84 0.66 18.83
N ALA A 386 3.35 -0.12 17.88
CA ALA A 386 3.10 -1.55 18.05
C ALA A 386 3.53 -2.28 16.77
N VAL A 387 4.08 -3.48 16.94
CA VAL A 387 4.64 -4.28 15.84
C VAL A 387 4.06 -5.68 15.91
N ASP A 388 3.47 -6.13 14.82
CA ASP A 388 3.01 -7.50 14.67
C ASP A 388 4.15 -8.37 14.13
N LEU A 389 4.51 -9.41 14.89
CA LEU A 389 5.59 -10.34 14.56
C LEU A 389 5.05 -11.71 14.17
N GLY A 390 5.31 -12.14 12.93
CA GLY A 390 5.02 -13.49 12.47
C GLY A 390 6.28 -14.21 11.96
N VAL A 391 6.27 -15.54 12.02
CA VAL A 391 7.40 -16.38 11.59
C VAL A 391 6.86 -17.49 10.71
N GLY A 392 7.51 -17.74 9.57
CA GLY A 392 7.08 -18.73 8.60
C GLY A 392 8.21 -19.15 7.67
N ARG A 393 7.98 -20.20 6.88
CA ARG A 393 8.93 -20.58 5.82
C ARG A 393 8.77 -19.70 4.59
N THR A 394 7.54 -19.25 4.34
CA THR A 394 7.21 -18.33 3.26
C THR A 394 6.84 -16.96 3.80
N TRP A 395 6.94 -15.94 2.95
CA TRP A 395 6.53 -14.59 3.31
C TRP A 395 5.03 -14.52 3.64
N LEU A 396 4.21 -15.34 2.98
CA LEU A 396 2.78 -15.45 3.31
C LEU A 396 2.54 -16.05 4.70
N GLU A 397 3.30 -17.08 5.10
CA GLU A 397 3.16 -17.70 6.43
C GLU A 397 3.69 -16.81 7.55
N ALA A 398 4.70 -15.98 7.26
CA ALA A 398 5.29 -15.07 8.22
C ALA A 398 4.42 -13.83 8.49
N LYS A 399 3.39 -13.57 7.69
CA LYS A 399 2.44 -12.45 7.83
C LYS A 399 1.10 -12.94 8.32
#